data_AF-A0A6M3LRS3-F1
#
_entry.id   AF-A0A6M3LRS3-F1
#
_cell.length_a   1.000
_cell.length_b   1.000
_cell.length_c   1.000
_cell.angle_alpha   90.00
_cell.angle_beta   90.00
_cell.angle_gamma   90.00
#
_symmetry.space_group_name_H-M   'P 1'
#
loop_
_entity.id
_entity.type
_entity.pdbx_description
1 polymer ?
#
loop_
_entity_poly.entity_id
_entity_poly.type
_entity_poly.pdbx_seq_one_letter_code
_entity_poly.pdbx_strand_id
1 'polypeptide(L)' 'MRKYTYYKVIQGNYGRGWDDVDFHECDSTGYMKPEDRAVFKENVKAYRENEPQPHRVIFRRELNV' A
#
# COMPACT_ATOMS: atom_id res chain seq x y z
N MET A 1 -2.00 23.35 5.59
CA MET A 1 -1.36 22.07 5.16
C MET A 1 -1.89 20.96 6.07
N ARG A 2 -2.20 19.76 5.54
CA ARG A 2 -2.61 18.63 6.40
C ARG A 2 -1.39 18.18 7.22
N LYS A 3 -1.57 17.87 8.52
CA LYS A 3 -0.47 17.41 9.40
C LYS A 3 0.07 16.04 8.98
N TYR A 4 -0.80 15.17 8.45
CA TYR A 4 -0.44 13.82 8.06
C TYR A 4 -0.93 13.50 6.65
N THR A 5 -0.21 12.59 6.01
CA THR A 5 -0.63 11.89 4.79
C THR A 5 -0.82 10.41 5.13
N TYR A 6 -1.82 9.78 4.51
CA TYR A 6 -2.17 8.39 4.80
C TYR A 6 -2.03 7.55 3.54
N TYR A 7 -1.57 6.31 3.70
CA TYR A 7 -1.28 5.41 2.60
C TYR A 7 -1.80 4.00 2.89
N LYS A 8 -2.25 3.32 1.84
CA LYS A 8 -2.24 1.86 1.79
C LYS A 8 -0.97 1.42 1.09
N VAL A 9 -0.24 0.54 1.76
CA VAL A 9 1.07 0.09 1.30
C VAL A 9 1.02 -1.41 1.10
N ILE A 10 1.43 -1.86 -0.08
CA ILE A 10 1.70 -3.26 -0.34
C ILE A 10 3.12 -3.52 0.14
N GLN A 11 3.30 -4.55 0.95
CA GLN A 11 4.62 -4.98 1.40
C GLN A 11 4.88 -6.42 0.95
N GLY A 12 6.08 -6.67 0.42
CA GLY A 12 6.59 -8.01 0.12
C GLY A 12 7.61 -8.46 1.17
N ASN A 13 7.68 -9.77 1.46
CA ASN A 13 8.69 -10.33 2.35
C ASN A 13 9.74 -11.13 1.57
N TYR A 14 10.90 -10.51 1.34
CA TYR A 14 12.00 -11.09 0.56
C TYR A 14 13.09 -11.72 1.43
N GLY A 15 12.75 -12.18 2.63
CA GLY A 15 13.66 -12.92 3.53
C GLY A 15 14.50 -12.05 4.47
N ARG A 16 14.35 -10.72 4.43
CA ARG A 16 15.00 -9.77 5.34
C ARG A 16 14.03 -8.84 6.08
N GLY A 17 12.75 -9.15 6.05
CA GLY A 17 11.69 -8.31 6.60
C GLY A 17 10.64 -7.98 5.57
N TRP A 18 9.83 -6.98 5.87
CA TRP A 18 8.79 -6.48 4.99
C TRP A 18 9.26 -5.20 4.33
N ASP A 19 9.40 -5.24 3.00
CA ASP A 19 9.77 -4.10 2.18
C ASP A 19 8.52 -3.51 1.52
N ASP A 20 8.46 -2.19 1.42
CA ASP A 20 7.36 -1.53 0.72
C ASP A 20 7.58 -1.63 -0.79
N VAL A 21 6.59 -2.15 -1.51
CA VAL A 21 6.67 -2.36 -2.96
C VAL A 21 5.73 -1.45 -3.74
N ASP A 22 4.68 -0.95 -3.09
CA ASP A 22 3.73 -0.05 -3.72
C ASP A 22 2.98 0.81 -2.70
N PHE A 23 2.67 2.06 -3.05
CA PHE A 23 2.09 3.08 -2.16
C PHE A 23 0.90 3.77 -2.83
N HIS A 24 -0.24 3.79 -2.14
CA HIS A 24 -1.46 4.44 -2.63
C HIS A 24 -1.99 5.39 -1.57
N GLU A 25 -2.10 6.67 -1.90
CA GLU A 25 -2.65 7.67 -0.99
C GLU A 25 -4.12 7.36 -0.68
N CYS A 26 -4.49 7.52 0.57
CA CYS A 26 -5.86 7.39 1.04
C CYS A 26 -6.15 8.44 2.10
N ASP A 27 -7.41 8.51 2.53
CA ASP A 27 -7.77 9.37 3.65
C ASP A 27 -7.46 8.71 5.01
N SER A 28 -7.77 9.42 6.09
CA SER A 28 -7.53 8.95 7.47
C SER A 28 -8.33 7.70 7.87
N THR A 29 -9.31 7.30 7.06
CA THR A 29 -10.10 6.07 7.25
C THR A 29 -9.60 4.91 6.40
N GLY A 30 -8.59 5.16 5.55
CA GLY A 30 -8.10 4.21 4.56
C GLY A 30 -8.99 4.10 3.33
N TYR A 31 -9.89 5.06 3.11
CA TYR A 31 -10.67 5.15 1.89
C TYR A 31 -9.81 5.72 0.75
N MET A 32 -9.87 5.05 -0.39
CA MET A 32 -9.25 5.45 -1.65
C MET A 32 -10.35 5.80 -2.63
N LYS A 33 -10.09 6.73 -3.54
CA LYS A 33 -11.01 7.02 -4.64
C LYS A 33 -11.24 5.75 -5.47
N PRO A 34 -12.40 5.61 -6.14
CA PRO A 34 -12.71 4.40 -6.90
C PRO A 34 -11.65 4.04 -7.94
N GLU A 35 -11.10 5.02 -8.66
CA GLU A 35 -10.00 4.83 -9.63
C GLU A 35 -8.75 4.23 -8.97
N ASP A 36 -8.23 4.86 -7.91
CA ASP A 36 -7.04 4.40 -7.18
C ASP A 36 -7.27 3.03 -6.54
N ARG A 37 -8.49 2.78 -6.04
CA ARG A 37 -8.86 1.50 -5.46
C ARG A 37 -8.84 0.37 -6.47
N ALA A 38 -9.25 0.63 -7.72
CA ALA A 38 -9.20 -0.37 -8.78
C ALA A 38 -7.76 -0.75 -9.09
N VAL A 39 -6.90 0.26 -9.32
CA VAL A 39 -5.46 0.07 -9.56
C VAL A 39 -4.79 -0.66 -8.40
N PHE A 40 -5.06 -0.26 -7.16
CA PHE A 40 -4.52 -0.91 -5.97
C PHE A 40 -4.87 -2.40 -5.92
N LYS A 41 -6.12 -2.77 -6.24
CA LYS A 41 -6.54 -4.18 -6.25
C LYS A 41 -5.85 -4.97 -7.35
N GLU A 42 -5.68 -4.38 -8.52
CA GLU A 42 -4.94 -5.00 -9.63
C GLU A 42 -3.48 -5.23 -9.25
N ASN A 43 -2.83 -4.25 -8.62
CA ASN A 43 -1.46 -4.39 -8.15
C ASN A 43 -1.33 -5.48 -7.08
N VAL A 44 -2.23 -5.50 -6.08
CA VAL A 44 -2.25 -6.59 -5.07
C VAL A 44 -2.38 -7.95 -5.73
N LYS A 45 -3.24 -8.08 -6.76
CA LYS A 45 -3.39 -9.32 -7.52
C LYS A 45 -2.11 -9.67 -8.27
N ALA A 46 -1.54 -8.72 -9.00
CA ALA A 46 -0.30 -8.91 -9.77
C ALA A 46 0.86 -9.37 -8.88
N TYR A 47 1.07 -8.73 -7.72
CA TYR A 47 2.12 -9.16 -6.79
C TYR A 47 1.90 -10.59 -6.31
N ARG A 48 0.68 -10.96 -5.93
CA ARG A 48 0.36 -12.32 -5.48
C ARG A 48 0.51 -13.40 -6.55
N GLU A 49 0.28 -13.06 -7.82
CA GLU A 49 0.34 -14.00 -8.94
C GLU A 49 1.76 -14.15 -9.50
N ASN A 50 2.55 -13.08 -9.50
CA ASN A 50 3.86 -13.05 -10.16
C ASN A 50 5.02 -13.31 -9.19
N GLU A 51 4.83 -13.12 -7.89
CA GLU A 51 5.89 -13.29 -6.91
C GLU A 51 5.58 -14.43 -5.94
N PRO A 52 6.53 -15.37 -5.72
CA PRO A 52 6.34 -16.48 -4.80
C PRO A 52 6.40 -16.07 -3.32
N GLN A 53 6.85 -14.85 -3.03
CA GLN A 53 6.97 -14.34 -1.67
C GLN A 53 5.62 -13.96 -1.06
N PRO A 54 5.47 -13.98 0.28
CA PRO A 54 4.28 -13.45 0.93
C PRO A 54 4.16 -11.93 0.76
N HIS A 55 2.96 -11.47 0.40
CA HIS A 55 2.61 -10.03 0.41
C HIS A 55 1.53 -9.73 1.44
N ARG A 56 1.57 -8.51 2.00
CA ARG A 56 0.52 -7.97 2.87
C ARG A 56 0.18 -6.54 2.50
N VAL A 57 -0.97 -6.08 2.98
CA VAL A 57 -1.39 -4.68 2.88
C VAL A 57 -1.43 -4.08 4.27
N ILE A 58 -0.79 -2.93 4.45
CA ILE A 58 -0.83 -2.16 5.69
C ILE A 58 -1.40 -0.76 5.45
N PHE A 59 -1.88 -0.13 6.52
CA PHE A 59 -2.24 1.29 6.53
C PHE A 59 -1.13 2.07 7.23
N ARG A 60 -0.60 3.09 6.56
CA ARG A 60 0.51 3.93 7.05
C ARG A 60 0.06 5.38 7.17
N ARG A 61 0.62 6.06 8.17
CA ARG A 61 0.48 7.50 8.38
C ARG A 61 1.86 8.14 8.44
N GLU A 62 2.08 9.16 7.65
CA GLU A 62 3.34 9.92 7.60
C GLU A 62 3.11 11.38 8.01
N LEU A 63 4.06 11.96 8.74
CA LEU A 63 4.02 13.37 9.15
C LEU A 63 4.52 14.24 8.00
N ASN A 64 3.74 15.25 7.62
CA ASN A 64 4.18 16.24 6.66
C ASN A 64 5.12 17.21 7.38
N VAL A 65 6.40 17.16 7.03
CA VAL A 65 7.48 17.99 7.59
C VAL A 65 7.66 19.26 6.77
#